data_AF-A0A0D0CSC0-F1
#
_entry.id   AF-A0A0D0CSC0-F1
#
_cell.length_a   1.000
_cell.length_b   1.000
_cell.length_c   1.000
_cell.angle_alpha   90.00
_cell.angle_beta   90.00
_cell.angle_gamma   90.00
#
_symmetry.space_group_name_H-M   'P 1'
#
loop_
_entity.id
_entity.type
_entity.pdbx_description
1 polymer ?
#
loop_
_entity_poly.entity_id
_entity_poly.type
_entity_poly.pdbx_seq_one_letter_code
_entity_poly.pdbx_strand_id
1 'polypeptide(L)' 'KVPLVTIPDVNWTDDMIWQLVEQIEWNKNWVVLLGKRKKGDKTSGNSKVVVYTWIGAAVLPTCHAINAMATGD' A
#
# COMPACT_ATOMS: atom_id res chain seq x y z
N LYS A 1 -1.21 -15.49 19.96
CA LYS A 1 -1.65 -14.08 19.97
C LYS A 1 -0.66 -13.32 19.09
N VAL A 2 -1.04 -12.94 17.88
CA VAL A 2 -0.15 -12.15 16.99
C VAL A 2 0.01 -10.78 17.64
N PRO A 3 1.23 -10.24 17.79
CA PRO A 3 1.41 -8.88 18.29
C PRO A 3 0.63 -7.94 17.39
N LEU A 4 -0.27 -7.16 17.96
CA LEU A 4 -0.91 -6.07 17.23
C LEU A 4 0.19 -5.02 17.02
N VAL A 5 0.80 -5.02 15.84
CA VAL A 5 1.77 -4.00 15.46
C VAL A 5 0.97 -2.73 15.23
N THR A 6 0.99 -1.84 16.22
CA THR A 6 0.46 -0.49 16.07
C THR A 6 1.45 0.31 15.24
N ILE A 7 1.05 0.69 14.03
CA ILE A 7 1.81 1.64 13.23
C ILE A 7 1.68 2.99 13.95
N PRO A 8 2.79 3.65 14.31
CA PRO A 8 2.73 4.96 14.94
C PRO A 8 2.08 5.96 13.98
N ASP A 9 1.35 6.92 14.53
CA ASP A 9 0.83 8.03 13.74
C ASP A 9 2.02 8.87 13.26
N VAL A 10 2.18 8.97 11.95
CA VAL A 10 3.27 9.68 11.30
C VAL A 10 2.68 10.89 10.61
N ASN A 11 3.28 12.07 10.86
CA ASN A 11 2.92 13.27 10.11
C ASN A 11 3.49 13.19 8.70
N TRP A 12 2.77 12.54 7.81
CA TRP A 12 3.17 12.31 6.42
C TRP A 12 3.28 13.62 5.65
N THR A 13 4.40 13.79 4.95
CA THR A 13 4.56 14.80 3.90
C THR A 13 4.43 14.16 2.53
N ASP A 14 4.19 14.97 1.49
CA ASP A 14 4.10 14.49 0.11
C ASP A 14 5.36 13.72 -0.32
N ASP A 15 6.56 14.21 0.06
CA ASP A 15 7.82 13.53 -0.21
C ASP A 15 7.89 12.13 0.44
N MET A 16 7.39 11.99 1.67
CA MET A 16 7.36 10.71 2.38
C MET A 16 6.36 9.75 1.75
N ILE A 17 5.21 10.26 1.30
CA ILE A 17 4.21 9.48 0.57
C ILE A 17 4.80 8.97 -0.75
N TRP A 18 5.49 9.84 -1.48
CA TRP A 18 6.12 9.46 -2.74
C TRP A 18 7.23 8.42 -2.54
N GLN A 19 8.07 8.59 -1.52
CA GLN A 19 9.08 7.59 -1.15
C GLN A 19 8.47 6.24 -0.76
N LEU A 20 7.34 6.24 -0.05
CA LEU A 20 6.62 5.01 0.29
C LEU A 20 6.14 4.30 -0.98
N VAL A 21 5.55 5.02 -1.93
CA VAL A 21 5.11 4.46 -3.21
C VAL A 21 6.30 3.85 -3.96
N GLU A 22 7.41 4.58 -4.08
CA GLU A 22 8.63 4.07 -4.73
C GLU A 22 9.14 2.78 -4.06
N GLN A 23 9.14 2.73 -2.73
CA GLN A 23 9.57 1.55 -1.98
C GLN A 23 8.63 0.36 -2.20
N ILE A 24 7.31 0.56 -2.20
CA ILE A 24 6.31 -0.50 -2.46
C ILE A 24 6.50 -1.08 -3.88
N GLU A 25 6.94 -0.26 -4.83
CA GLU A 25 7.20 -0.67 -6.21
C GLU A 25 8.53 -1.42 -6.43
N TRP A 26 9.40 -1.50 -5.41
CA TRP A 26 10.63 -2.27 -5.53
C TRP A 26 10.36 -3.75 -5.74
N ASN A 27 11.05 -4.35 -6.72
CA ASN A 27 10.90 -5.77 -7.06
C ASN A 27 11.05 -6.73 -5.87
N LYS A 28 11.93 -6.41 -4.90
CA LYS A 28 12.10 -7.19 -3.67
C LYS A 28 10.84 -7.23 -2.81
N ASN A 29 10.08 -6.13 -2.81
CA ASN A 29 8.84 -6.00 -2.05
C ASN A 29 7.66 -6.65 -2.76
N TRP A 30 7.68 -6.75 -4.10
CA TRP A 30 6.62 -7.46 -4.84
C TRP A 30 6.53 -8.96 -4.53
N VAL A 31 7.66 -9.60 -4.21
CA VAL A 31 7.66 -11.00 -3.77
C VAL A 31 6.84 -11.15 -2.48
N VAL A 32 7.02 -10.22 -1.55
CA VAL A 32 6.38 -10.22 -0.23
C VAL A 32 4.93 -9.75 -0.31
N LEU A 33 4.71 -8.62 -0.99
CA LEU A 33 3.42 -7.94 -1.06
C LEU A 33 2.44 -8.61 -2.03
N LEU A 34 2.94 -9.15 -3.14
CA LEU A 34 2.10 -9.68 -4.23
C LEU A 34 2.32 -11.17 -4.47
N GLY A 35 3.13 -11.82 -3.63
CA GLY A 35 3.45 -13.24 -3.77
C GLY A 35 4.22 -13.59 -5.05
N LYS A 36 4.81 -12.62 -5.75
CA LYS A 36 5.52 -12.84 -7.02
C LYS A 36 6.80 -13.64 -6.79
N ARG A 37 6.74 -14.97 -6.90
CA ARG A 37 7.91 -15.85 -6.68
C ARG A 37 8.79 -16.00 -7.93
N LYS A 38 8.29 -15.66 -9.14
CA LYS A 38 9.03 -15.83 -10.41
C LYS A 38 8.98 -14.59 -11.31
N LYS A 39 10.05 -14.38 -12.08
CA LYS A 39 10.13 -13.35 -13.13
C LYS A 39 9.14 -13.75 -14.24
N GLY A 40 8.03 -13.01 -14.35
CA GLY A 40 6.94 -13.28 -15.32
C GLY A 40 5.58 -13.58 -14.71
N ASP A 41 5.48 -13.73 -13.38
CA ASP A 41 4.17 -13.80 -12.71
C ASP A 41 3.41 -12.49 -12.93
N LYS A 42 2.34 -12.59 -13.71
CA LYS A 42 1.36 -11.52 -13.88
C LYS A 42 0.47 -11.54 -12.64
N THR A 43 0.83 -10.76 -11.63
CA THR A 43 -0.18 -10.39 -10.62
C THR A 43 -1.29 -9.66 -11.35
N SER A 44 -2.52 -10.12 -11.22
CA SER A 44 -3.67 -9.41 -11.79
C SER A 44 -3.66 -7.98 -11.25
N GLY A 45 -4.02 -7.00 -12.09
CA GLY A 45 -4.09 -5.60 -11.67
C GLY A 45 -4.93 -5.42 -10.40
N ASN A 46 -6.00 -6.21 -10.25
CA ASN A 46 -6.85 -6.24 -9.07
C ASN A 46 -6.10 -6.58 -7.77
N SER A 47 -5.21 -7.58 -7.78
CA SER A 47 -4.45 -7.93 -6.57
C SER A 47 -3.45 -6.84 -6.16
N LYS A 48 -2.90 -6.09 -7.12
CA LYS A 48 -2.06 -4.91 -6.81
C LYS A 48 -2.87 -3.79 -6.17
N VAL A 49 -4.02 -3.46 -6.76
CA VAL A 49 -4.91 -2.41 -6.26
C VAL A 49 -5.33 -2.72 -4.83
N VAL A 50 -5.79 -3.95 -4.55
CA VAL A 50 -6.20 -4.35 -3.18
C VAL A 50 -5.08 -4.18 -2.16
N VAL A 51 -3.86 -4.65 -2.48
CA VAL A 51 -2.72 -4.54 -1.56
C VAL A 51 -2.33 -3.08 -1.32
N TYR A 52 -2.33 -2.25 -2.36
CA TYR A 52 -1.98 -0.83 -2.21
C TYR A 52 -3.07 -0.06 -1.44
N THR A 53 -4.35 -0.38 -1.66
CA THR A 53 -5.46 0.16 -0.88
C THR A 53 -5.32 -0.20 0.61
N TRP A 54 -4.96 -1.45 0.93
CA TRP A 54 -4.76 -1.87 2.32
C TRP A 54 -3.58 -1.16 2.99
N ILE A 55 -2.47 -0.97 2.27
CA ILE A 55 -1.33 -0.21 2.77
C ILE A 55 -1.74 1.25 2.99
N GLY A 56 -2.44 1.87 2.03
CA GLY A 56 -2.95 3.23 2.16
C GLY A 56 -3.90 3.39 3.35
N ALA A 57 -4.83 2.46 3.57
CA ALA A 57 -5.74 2.49 4.71
C ALA A 57 -5.02 2.39 6.06
N ALA A 58 -3.95 1.59 6.13
CA ALA A 58 -3.21 1.38 7.37
C ALA A 58 -2.19 2.49 7.68
N VAL A 59 -1.57 3.06 6.65
CA VAL A 59 -0.43 3.97 6.78
C VAL A 59 -0.84 5.43 6.57
N LEU A 60 -1.83 5.67 5.71
CA LEU A 60 -2.35 6.98 5.34
C LEU A 60 -3.87 7.05 5.53
N PRO A 61 -4.40 6.80 6.74
CA PRO A 61 -5.84 6.69 6.98
C PRO A 61 -6.60 7.96 6.57
N THR A 62 -5.99 9.14 6.75
CA THR A 62 -6.56 10.43 6.35
C THR A 62 -6.68 10.56 4.82
N CYS A 63 -5.65 10.20 4.06
CA CYS A 63 -5.68 10.24 2.60
C CYS A 63 -6.63 9.18 2.02
N HIS A 64 -6.68 8.00 2.64
CA HIS A 64 -7.61 6.94 2.27
C HIS A 64 -9.08 7.36 2.47
N ALA A 65 -9.39 8.06 3.56
CA ALA A 65 -10.73 8.59 3.82
C ALA A 65 -11.18 9.63 2.77
N ILE A 66 -10.26 10.45 2.26
CA ILE A 66 -10.54 11.44 1.20
C ILE A 66 -10.89 10.75 -0.12
N ASN A 67 -10.16 9.70 -0.50
CA ASN A 67 -10.40 9.00 -1.77
C ASN A 67 -11.71 8.17 -1.75
N ALA A 68 -12.12 7.68 -0.57
CA ALA A 68 -13.41 7.02 -0.37
C ALA A 68 -14.60 7.98 -0.60
N MET A 69 -14.45 9.27 -0.30
CA MET A 69 -15.48 10.29 -0.57
C MET A 69 -15.49 10.79 -2.03
N ALA A 70 -14.40 10.62 -2.78
CA ALA A 70 -14.33 10.99 -4.19
C ALA A 70 -14.91 9.92 -5.14
N THR A 71 -15.21 8.72 -4.65
CA THR A 71 -15.95 7.69 -5.41
C THR A 71 -17.45 7.95 -5.28
N GLY A 72 -17.85 9.13 -5.75
CA GLY A 72 -19.21 9.67 -5.64
C GLY A 72 -19.46 10.68 -6.75
N ASP A 73 -19.48 10.20 -7.98
CA ASP A 73 -20.47 10.53 -9.03
C ASP A 73 -20.44 9.46 -10.13
#